data_AF-A0A1V9ZCB7-F1
#
_entry.id   AF-A0A1V9ZCB7-F1
#
_cell.length_a   1.000
_cell.length_b   1.000
_cell.length_c   1.000
_cell.angle_alpha   90.00
_cell.angle_beta   90.00
_cell.angle_gamma   90.00
#
_symmetry.space_group_name_H-M   'P 1'
#
loop_
_entity.id
_entity.type
_entity.pdbx_description
1 polymer ?
#
loop_
_entity_poly.entity_id
_entity_poly.type
_entity_poly.pdbx_seq_one_letter_code
_entity_poly.pdbx_strand_id
1 'polypeptide(L)'
;MKASAVHRLSSIEAMRASAIVEETIEKLSFLGSITPDILQHREELSQVVGDEISRIIQEQRQLEAKYESLIAQRSVLKGLANKSKFKENQRDIQEVSRALRESTRSLCRNLKDNPNFGGNLMKIQYERQALIDLLTETTRELKNCSYESLVIYVTEGKNAADKAAELIETEKEATEEVKRLTQELAREKVEYAREVADQKSAIALLKEQLLQVKSKTQIDIRYARNEAKAKTTSTSRLYQQLITEEK
;
A
#
# COMPACT_ATOMS: atom_id res chain seq x y z
N MET A 1 -16.78 39.97 11.99
CA MET A 1 -15.33 40.01 12.33
C MET A 1 -15.21 39.78 13.82
N LYS A 2 -14.83 38.57 14.26
CA LYS A 2 -14.53 38.33 15.69
C LYS A 2 -13.22 39.05 16.00
N ALA A 3 -13.24 39.95 16.99
CA ALA A 3 -12.02 40.56 17.49
C ALA A 3 -11.08 39.44 17.95
N SER A 4 -9.86 39.35 17.37
CA SER A 4 -8.82 38.47 17.92
C SER A 4 -8.56 38.94 19.35
N ALA A 5 -8.66 38.02 20.31
CA ALA A 5 -8.26 38.32 21.67
C ALA A 5 -6.76 38.61 21.62
N VAL A 6 -6.36 39.86 21.93
CA VAL A 6 -4.94 40.22 21.95
C VAL A 6 -4.28 39.41 23.06
N HIS A 7 -3.40 38.48 22.69
CA HIS A 7 -2.71 37.64 23.64
C HIS A 7 -1.67 38.47 24.39
N ARG A 8 -1.86 38.67 25.70
CA ARG A 8 -1.04 39.55 26.52
C ARG A 8 -0.41 38.86 27.72
N LEU A 9 0.73 39.40 28.13
CA LEU A 9 1.44 39.06 29.36
C LEU A 9 1.46 40.24 30.32
N SER A 10 1.75 40.00 31.59
CA SER A 10 2.18 41.08 32.49
C SER A 10 3.57 41.59 32.07
N SER A 11 3.91 42.82 32.48
CA SER A 11 5.22 43.41 32.16
C SER A 11 6.39 42.57 32.68
N ILE A 12 6.26 41.94 33.85
CA ILE A 12 7.30 41.10 34.43
C ILE A 12 7.44 39.80 33.63
N GLU A 13 6.33 39.18 33.23
CA GLU A 13 6.36 37.96 32.40
C GLU A 13 6.94 38.25 31.02
N ALA A 14 6.53 39.37 30.39
CA ALA A 14 7.05 39.78 29.09
C ALA A 14 8.57 40.02 29.13
N MET A 15 9.06 40.67 30.19
CA MET A 15 10.50 40.89 30.39
C MET A 15 11.27 39.58 30.57
N ARG A 16 10.76 38.65 31.39
CA ARG A 16 11.37 37.33 31.58
C ARG A 16 11.38 36.51 30.29
N ALA A 17 10.28 36.51 29.56
CA ALA A 17 10.18 35.84 28.27
C ALA A 17 11.15 36.44 27.25
N SER A 18 11.25 37.77 27.16
CA SER A 18 12.18 38.48 26.26
C SER A 18 13.62 38.02 26.51
N ALA A 19 14.07 37.98 27.77
CA ALA A 19 15.42 37.57 28.11
C ALA A 19 15.75 36.13 27.66
N ILE A 20 14.82 35.19 27.84
CA ILE A 20 14.99 33.79 27.41
C ILE A 20 15.02 33.69 25.88
N VAL A 21 14.14 34.43 25.21
CA VAL A 21 14.06 34.41 23.74
C VAL A 21 15.31 35.03 23.12
N GLU A 22 15.81 36.13 23.68
CA GLU A 22 17.08 36.77 23.26
C GLU A 22 18.26 35.81 23.41
N GLU A 23 18.41 35.15 24.57
CA GLU A 23 19.45 34.13 24.77
C GLU A 23 19.32 32.96 23.77
N THR A 24 18.09 32.58 23.43
CA THR A 24 17.82 31.52 22.45
C THR A 24 18.25 31.96 21.05
N ILE A 25 17.94 33.20 20.64
CA ILE A 25 18.36 33.77 19.36
C ILE A 25 19.89 33.79 19.26
N GLU A 26 20.59 34.19 20.32
CA GLU A 26 22.06 34.19 20.35
C GLU A 26 22.64 32.78 20.13
N LYS A 27 22.12 31.78 20.85
CA LYS A 27 22.55 30.38 20.70
C LYS A 27 22.28 29.84 19.29
N LEU A 28 21.11 30.14 18.72
CA LEU A 28 20.76 29.72 17.36
C LEU A 28 21.66 30.44 16.33
N SER A 29 21.95 31.72 16.52
CA SER A 29 22.83 32.49 15.62
C SER A 29 24.26 31.96 15.67
N PHE A 30 24.76 31.58 16.86
CA PHE A 30 26.05 30.91 17.01
C PHE A 30 26.09 29.56 16.28
N LEU A 31 25.03 28.75 16.38
CA LEU A 31 24.93 27.51 15.59
C LEU A 31 24.89 27.78 14.08
N GLY A 32 24.33 28.92 13.65
CA GLY A 32 24.37 29.38 12.27
C GLY A 32 25.79 29.69 11.81
N SER A 33 26.58 30.40 12.63
CA SER A 33 27.93 30.84 12.25
C SER A 33 28.94 29.70 12.10
N ILE A 34 28.74 28.57 12.78
CA ILE A 34 29.58 27.37 12.61
C ILE A 34 29.20 26.50 11.41
N THR A 35 28.01 26.69 10.81
CA THR A 35 27.56 25.81 9.73
C THR A 35 28.36 25.94 8.43
N PRO A 36 28.80 27.14 7.98
CA PRO A 36 29.66 27.26 6.81
C PRO A 36 30.90 26.36 6.87
N ASP A 37 31.50 26.20 8.05
CA ASP A 37 32.63 25.30 8.30
C ASP A 37 32.23 23.83 8.10
N ILE A 38 31.10 23.41 8.67
CA ILE A 38 30.54 22.05 8.48
C ILE A 38 30.25 21.76 7.00
N LEU A 39 29.78 22.77 6.25
CA LEU A 39 29.51 22.64 4.81
C LEU A 39 30.80 22.50 3.99
N GLN A 40 31.91 23.11 4.42
CA GLN A 40 33.22 22.92 3.79
C GLN A 40 33.71 21.47 3.97
N HIS A 41 33.44 20.87 5.13
CA HIS A 41 33.75 19.47 5.44
C HIS A 41 32.65 18.48 5.02
N ARG A 42 31.72 18.88 4.15
CA ARG A 42 30.58 18.04 3.72
C ARG A 42 31.02 16.70 3.14
N GLU A 43 32.07 16.70 2.31
CA GLU A 43 32.54 15.47 1.64
C GLU A 43 33.15 14.49 2.65
N GLU A 44 33.96 15.00 3.58
CA GLU A 44 34.55 14.21 4.68
C GLU A 44 33.46 13.60 5.57
N LEU A 45 32.45 14.38 5.95
CA LEU A 45 31.32 13.89 6.75
C LEU A 45 30.48 12.86 5.99
N SER A 46 30.27 13.07 4.69
CA SER A 46 29.59 12.10 3.83
C SER A 46 30.39 10.80 3.71
N GLN A 47 31.72 10.88 3.70
CA GLN A 47 32.60 9.72 3.67
C GLN A 47 32.56 8.94 4.98
N VAL A 48 32.62 9.61 6.14
CA VAL A 48 32.51 8.96 7.47
C VAL A 48 31.20 8.18 7.59
N VAL A 49 30.09 8.76 7.11
CA VAL A 49 28.79 8.07 7.05
C VAL A 49 28.86 6.85 6.13
N GLY A 50 29.47 7.00 4.95
CA GLY A 50 29.65 5.90 4.00
C GLY A 50 30.49 4.74 4.57
N ASP A 51 31.52 5.07 5.33
CA ASP A 51 32.38 4.09 6.00
C ASP A 51 31.61 3.35 7.11
N GLU A 52 30.77 4.04 7.87
CA GLU A 52 29.92 3.42 8.88
C GLU A 52 28.86 2.50 8.26
N ILE A 53 28.21 2.91 7.16
CA ILE A 53 27.30 2.04 6.41
C ILE A 53 28.04 0.80 5.90
N SER A 54 29.26 0.98 5.38
CA SER A 54 30.10 -0.12 4.89
C SER A 54 30.46 -1.09 6.01
N ARG A 55 30.76 -0.58 7.22
CA ARG A 55 30.98 -1.40 8.41
C ARG A 55 29.72 -2.20 8.79
N ILE A 56 28.56 -1.57 8.85
CA ILE A 56 27.29 -2.26 9.17
C ILE A 56 27.01 -3.37 8.15
N ILE A 57 27.25 -3.14 6.85
CA ILE A 57 27.11 -4.15 5.80
C ILE A 57 28.07 -5.33 6.04
N GLN A 58 29.32 -5.04 6.43
CA GLN A 58 30.31 -6.07 6.75
C GLN A 58 29.84 -6.94 7.94
N GLU A 59 29.37 -6.31 9.01
CA GLU A 59 28.85 -7.00 10.20
C GLU A 59 27.61 -7.85 9.89
N GLN A 60 26.69 -7.32 9.09
CA GLN A 60 25.52 -8.04 8.60
C GLN A 60 25.91 -9.31 7.83
N ARG A 61 26.88 -9.22 6.90
CA ARG A 61 27.39 -10.40 6.16
C ARG A 61 28.01 -11.44 7.09
N GLN A 62 28.73 -11.01 8.12
CA GLN A 62 29.31 -11.93 9.11
C GLN A 62 28.22 -12.65 9.91
N LEU A 63 27.16 -11.95 10.31
CA LEU A 63 26.02 -12.56 10.99
C LEU A 63 25.27 -13.54 10.09
N GLU A 64 25.10 -13.23 8.80
CA GLU A 64 24.49 -14.12 7.80
C GLU A 64 25.32 -15.41 7.66
N ALA A 65 26.64 -15.30 7.48
CA ALA A 65 27.52 -16.45 7.39
C ALA A 65 27.51 -17.31 8.66
N LYS A 66 27.50 -16.67 9.85
CA LYS A 66 27.40 -17.37 11.13
C LYS A 66 26.06 -18.10 11.26
N TYR A 67 24.96 -17.46 10.85
CA TYR A 67 23.63 -18.07 10.85
C TYR A 67 23.57 -19.29 9.94
N GLU A 68 24.08 -19.17 8.71
CA GLU A 68 24.13 -20.28 7.75
C GLU A 68 24.92 -21.48 8.29
N SER A 69 26.11 -21.23 8.87
CA SER A 69 26.92 -22.27 9.52
C SER A 69 26.16 -22.95 10.67
N LEU A 70 25.46 -22.18 11.51
CA LEU A 70 24.69 -22.74 12.63
C LEU A 70 23.51 -23.59 12.16
N ILE A 71 22.82 -23.17 11.09
CA ILE A 71 21.74 -23.95 10.46
C ILE A 71 22.27 -25.25 9.85
N ALA A 72 23.43 -25.21 9.18
CA ALA A 72 24.11 -26.39 8.67
C ALA A 72 24.53 -27.35 9.81
N GLN A 73 25.04 -26.83 10.93
CA GLN A 73 25.37 -27.65 12.10
C GLN A 73 24.11 -28.26 12.74
N ARG A 74 22.99 -27.53 12.77
CA ARG A 74 21.72 -28.03 13.31
C ARG A 74 21.22 -29.27 12.57
N SER A 75 21.34 -29.31 11.24
CA SER A 75 20.88 -30.45 10.44
C SER A 75 21.68 -31.71 10.75
N VAL A 76 23.00 -31.57 11.00
CA VAL A 76 23.90 -32.66 11.42
C VAL A 76 23.59 -33.11 12.85
N LEU A 77 23.43 -32.17 13.79
CA LEU A 77 23.20 -32.47 15.22
C LEU A 77 21.83 -33.11 15.49
N LYS A 78 20.83 -32.89 14.63
CA LYS A 78 19.50 -33.51 14.76
C LYS A 78 19.54 -35.05 14.63
N GLY A 79 20.56 -35.60 13.98
CA GLY A 79 20.77 -37.05 13.82
C GLY A 79 21.65 -37.70 14.88
N LEU A 80 22.24 -36.92 15.80
CA LEU A 80 23.19 -37.41 16.81
C LEU A 80 22.57 -37.41 18.21
N ALA A 81 23.00 -38.35 19.07
CA ALA A 81 22.50 -38.46 20.45
C ALA A 81 22.91 -37.29 21.39
N ASN A 82 23.70 -36.32 20.89
CA ASN A 82 24.25 -35.24 21.69
C ASN A 82 23.24 -34.09 21.89
N LYS A 83 22.26 -34.34 22.77
CA LYS A 83 21.16 -33.42 23.11
C LYS A 83 21.61 -32.08 23.71
N SER A 84 22.80 -32.05 24.32
CA SER A 84 23.37 -30.82 24.91
C SER A 84 23.86 -29.87 23.82
N LYS A 85 24.71 -30.34 22.89
CA LYS A 85 25.19 -29.53 21.75
C LYS A 85 24.07 -29.05 20.83
N PHE A 86 23.03 -29.86 20.64
CA PHE A 86 21.85 -29.45 19.86
C PHE A 86 21.11 -28.27 20.51
N LYS A 87 20.94 -28.27 21.83
CA LYS A 87 20.30 -27.16 22.56
C LYS A 87 21.14 -25.90 22.54
N GLU A 88 22.45 -26.02 22.66
CA GLU A 88 23.39 -24.89 22.55
C GLU A 88 23.32 -24.25 21.16
N ASN A 89 23.43 -25.06 20.10
CA ASN A 89 23.28 -24.59 18.73
C ASN A 89 21.91 -23.91 18.49
N GLN A 90 20.82 -24.43 19.09
CA GLN A 90 19.51 -23.80 19.00
C GLN A 90 19.45 -22.42 19.68
N ARG A 91 20.14 -22.25 20.81
CA ARG A 91 20.25 -20.94 21.49
C ARG A 91 21.05 -19.96 20.64
N ASP A 92 22.18 -20.40 20.10
CA ASP A 92 23.05 -19.55 19.28
C ASP A 92 22.34 -19.11 17.98
N ILE A 93 21.53 -19.98 17.38
CA ILE A 93 20.67 -19.63 16.23
C ILE A 93 19.68 -18.52 16.61
N GLN A 94 19.04 -18.61 17.78
CA GLN A 94 18.09 -17.60 18.23
C GLN A 94 18.78 -16.25 18.47
N GLU A 95 19.95 -16.26 19.10
CA GLU A 95 20.74 -15.06 19.36
C GLU A 95 21.19 -14.38 18.06
N VAL A 96 21.79 -15.15 17.14
CA VAL A 96 22.24 -14.64 15.84
C VAL A 96 21.04 -14.15 15.02
N SER A 97 19.88 -14.82 15.08
CA SER A 97 18.65 -14.34 14.41
C SER A 97 18.18 -12.99 14.94
N ARG A 98 18.28 -12.77 16.25
CA ARG A 98 17.92 -11.49 16.88
C ARG A 98 18.88 -10.39 16.44
N ALA A 99 20.18 -10.66 16.50
CA ALA A 99 21.23 -9.75 16.06
C ALA A 99 21.07 -9.39 14.57
N LEU A 100 20.73 -10.37 13.72
CA LEU A 100 20.40 -10.18 12.31
C LEU A 100 19.26 -9.19 12.10
N ARG A 101 18.14 -9.37 12.82
CA ARG A 101 17.00 -8.44 12.70
C ARG A 101 17.34 -7.03 13.15
N GLU A 102 18.14 -6.90 14.20
CA GLU A 102 18.57 -5.61 14.73
C GLU A 102 19.55 -4.91 13.78
N SER A 103 20.53 -5.64 13.25
CA SER A 103 21.47 -5.14 12.23
C SER A 103 20.76 -4.76 10.94
N THR A 104 19.82 -5.58 10.45
CA THR A 104 18.98 -5.25 9.28
C THR A 104 18.15 -3.99 9.53
N ARG A 105 17.56 -3.82 10.71
CA ARG A 105 16.84 -2.59 11.07
C ARG A 105 17.76 -1.38 11.08
N SER A 106 18.96 -1.52 11.65
CA SER A 106 19.99 -0.47 11.68
C SER A 106 20.43 -0.07 10.27
N LEU A 107 20.70 -1.05 9.41
CA LEU A 107 21.09 -0.85 8.02
C LEU A 107 19.98 -0.14 7.23
N CYS A 108 18.74 -0.61 7.32
CA CYS A 108 17.60 0.03 6.65
C CYS A 108 17.40 1.48 7.10
N ARG A 109 17.60 1.76 8.39
CA ARG A 109 17.52 3.12 8.92
C ARG A 109 18.64 4.00 8.36
N ASN A 110 19.89 3.55 8.41
CA ASN A 110 21.02 4.32 7.90
C ASN A 110 20.93 4.56 6.39
N LEU A 111 20.43 3.60 5.61
CA LEU A 111 20.20 3.76 4.17
C LEU A 111 19.01 4.69 3.86
N LYS A 112 17.96 4.67 4.69
CA LYS A 112 16.77 5.53 4.53
C LYS A 112 17.04 6.98 4.95
N ASP A 113 17.77 7.16 6.05
CA ASP A 113 18.01 8.47 6.66
C ASP A 113 19.16 9.23 5.96
N ASN A 114 19.95 8.58 5.09
CA ASN A 114 21.17 9.19 4.52
C ASN A 114 21.36 9.05 2.99
N PRO A 115 20.67 9.89 2.18
CA PRO A 115 21.08 10.13 0.80
C PRO A 115 21.56 11.56 0.52
N ASN A 116 21.38 12.53 1.44
CA ASN A 116 21.70 13.94 1.17
C ASN A 116 22.07 14.75 2.42
N PHE A 117 23.24 14.48 3.01
CA PHE A 117 23.76 15.23 4.15
C PHE A 117 23.77 16.75 3.91
N GLY A 118 24.22 17.19 2.74
CA GLY A 118 24.25 18.62 2.38
C GLY A 118 22.87 19.25 2.29
N GLY A 119 21.89 18.57 1.69
CA GLY A 119 20.51 19.05 1.63
C GLY A 119 19.84 19.12 3.00
N ASN A 120 20.09 18.12 3.86
CA ASN A 120 19.60 18.14 5.24
C ASN A 120 20.20 19.31 6.01
N LEU A 121 21.51 19.57 5.86
CA LEU A 121 22.18 20.68 6.52
C LEU A 121 21.67 22.04 6.03
N MET A 122 21.44 22.19 4.72
CA MET A 122 20.81 23.39 4.14
C MET A 122 19.39 23.60 4.66
N LYS A 123 18.59 22.54 4.76
CA LYS A 123 17.25 22.59 5.34
C LYS A 123 17.31 23.06 6.80
N ILE A 124 18.22 22.51 7.60
CA ILE A 124 18.44 22.95 8.99
C ILE A 124 18.81 24.44 9.05
N GLN A 125 19.64 24.95 8.14
CA GLN A 125 19.94 26.39 8.08
C GLN A 125 18.70 27.23 7.84
N TYR A 126 17.92 26.85 6.84
CA TYR A 126 16.71 27.57 6.47
C TYR A 126 15.70 27.60 7.62
N GLU A 127 15.43 26.45 8.23
CA GLU A 127 14.50 26.34 9.37
C GLU A 127 15.01 27.13 10.59
N ARG A 128 16.32 27.10 10.85
CA ARG A 128 16.91 27.90 11.93
C ARG A 128 16.72 29.40 11.69
N GLN A 129 16.97 29.88 10.48
CA GLN A 129 16.79 31.30 10.17
C GLN A 129 15.33 31.71 10.33
N ALA A 130 14.38 30.92 9.80
CA ALA A 130 12.96 31.17 9.97
C ALA A 130 12.54 31.23 11.46
N LEU A 131 13.12 30.35 12.30
CA LEU A 131 12.88 30.39 13.75
C LEU A 131 13.47 31.64 14.40
N ILE A 132 14.69 32.03 14.03
CA ILE A 132 15.32 33.27 14.53
C ILE A 132 14.45 34.48 14.17
N ASP A 133 13.93 34.54 12.94
CA ASP A 133 13.08 35.64 12.49
C ASP A 133 11.77 35.70 13.31
N LEU A 134 11.11 34.55 13.53
CA LEU A 134 9.91 34.44 14.36
C LEU A 134 10.17 34.89 15.80
N LEU A 135 11.27 34.42 16.41
CA LEU A 135 11.64 34.77 17.78
C LEU A 135 12.02 36.25 17.89
N THR A 136 12.66 36.82 16.86
CA THR A 136 13.00 38.25 16.81
C THR A 136 11.74 39.10 16.76
N GLU A 137 10.77 38.73 15.93
CA GLU A 137 9.47 39.40 15.88
C GLU A 137 8.73 39.26 17.22
N THR A 138 8.72 38.06 17.81
CA THR A 138 8.11 37.82 19.13
C THR A 138 8.75 38.70 20.20
N THR A 139 10.08 38.82 20.20
CA THR A 139 10.82 39.71 21.13
C THR A 139 10.39 41.17 20.96
N ARG A 140 10.15 41.62 19.72
CA ARG A 140 9.63 42.96 19.44
C ARG A 140 8.23 43.16 20.01
N GLU A 141 7.35 42.18 19.85
CA GLU A 141 5.98 42.22 20.40
C GLU A 141 5.97 42.19 21.93
N LEU A 142 6.87 41.44 22.56
CA LEU A 142 6.98 41.33 24.01
C LEU A 142 7.30 42.68 24.69
N LYS A 143 7.96 43.61 23.99
CA LYS A 143 8.14 44.99 24.47
C LYS A 143 6.80 45.71 24.72
N ASN A 144 5.77 45.32 23.98
CA ASN A 144 4.39 45.80 24.13
C ASN A 144 3.50 44.82 24.92
N CYS A 145 4.11 43.85 25.61
CA CYS A 145 3.43 42.78 26.35
C CYS A 145 2.52 41.90 25.48
N SER A 146 2.85 41.72 24.20
CA SER A 146 2.11 40.91 23.22
C SER A 146 2.99 39.80 22.65
N TYR A 147 2.38 38.76 22.07
CA TYR A 147 3.08 37.63 21.41
C TYR A 147 2.20 36.98 20.33
N GLU A 148 1.39 37.79 19.66
CA GLU A 148 0.37 37.36 18.70
C GLU A 148 0.99 36.58 17.53
N SER A 149 2.15 37.02 17.02
CA SER A 149 2.82 36.34 15.89
C SER A 149 3.19 34.90 16.22
N LEU A 150 3.63 34.64 17.46
CA LEU A 150 3.94 33.28 17.92
C LEU A 150 2.67 32.43 18.03
N VAL A 151 1.57 33.02 18.53
CA VAL A 151 0.28 32.31 18.64
C VAL A 151 -0.25 31.93 17.25
N ILE A 152 -0.20 32.87 16.30
CA ILE A 152 -0.62 32.62 14.91
C ILE A 152 0.22 31.49 14.32
N TYR A 153 1.55 31.58 14.40
CA TYR A 153 2.46 30.57 13.87
C TYR A 153 2.17 29.17 14.43
N VAL A 154 2.02 29.04 15.75
CA VAL A 154 1.73 27.74 16.40
C VAL A 154 0.34 27.23 16.03
N THR A 155 -0.66 28.12 15.96
CA THR A 155 -2.03 27.75 15.62
C THR A 155 -2.15 27.28 14.18
N GLU A 156 -1.52 27.99 13.24
CA GLU A 156 -1.47 27.61 11.83
C GLU A 156 -0.72 26.29 11.63
N GLY A 157 0.43 26.12 12.30
CA GLY A 157 1.19 24.88 12.28
C GLY A 157 0.39 23.69 12.81
N LYS A 158 -0.32 23.87 13.94
CA LYS A 158 -1.20 22.83 14.50
C LYS A 158 -2.35 22.49 13.54
N ASN A 159 -3.04 23.49 13.02
CA ASN A 159 -4.14 23.29 12.07
C ASN A 159 -3.66 22.58 10.78
N ALA A 160 -2.46 22.90 10.30
CA ALA A 160 -1.86 22.22 9.15
C ALA A 160 -1.53 20.75 9.45
N ALA A 161 -0.98 20.47 10.64
CA ALA A 161 -0.69 19.11 11.09
C ALA A 161 -1.96 18.27 11.24
N ASP A 162 -3.01 18.83 11.85
CA ASP A 162 -4.30 18.16 12.03
C ASP A 162 -4.94 17.84 10.66
N LYS A 163 -4.92 18.79 9.72
CA LYS A 163 -5.38 18.56 8.33
C LYS A 163 -4.58 17.49 7.61
N ALA A 164 -3.26 17.48 7.77
CA ALA A 164 -2.42 16.47 7.15
C ALA A 164 -2.74 15.06 7.70
N ALA A 165 -2.98 14.94 9.02
CA ALA A 165 -3.38 13.69 9.63
C ALA A 165 -4.75 13.19 9.11
N GLU A 166 -5.72 14.09 8.97
CA GLU A 166 -7.03 13.78 8.39
C GLU A 166 -6.92 13.33 6.92
N LEU A 167 -6.09 14.01 6.12
CA LEU A 167 -5.84 13.62 4.73
C LEU A 167 -5.20 12.24 4.62
N ILE A 168 -4.23 11.92 5.48
CA ILE A 168 -3.61 10.58 5.51
C ILE A 168 -4.64 9.50 5.82
N GLU A 169 -5.55 9.75 6.76
CA GLU A 169 -6.54 8.74 7.13
C GLU A 169 -7.58 8.54 6.03
N THR A 170 -8.09 9.63 5.45
CA THR A 170 -9.01 9.58 4.31
C THR A 170 -8.39 8.93 3.07
N GLU A 171 -7.09 9.13 2.83
CA GLU A 171 -6.35 8.45 1.75
C GLU A 171 -6.27 6.93 1.98
N LYS A 172 -6.03 6.49 3.22
CA LYS A 172 -6.03 5.05 3.55
C LYS A 172 -7.41 4.43 3.33
N GLU A 173 -8.46 5.06 3.83
CA GLU A 173 -9.85 4.60 3.65
C GLU A 173 -10.20 4.50 2.16
N ALA A 174 -9.87 5.53 1.38
CA ALA A 174 -10.09 5.53 -0.06
C ALA A 174 -9.30 4.42 -0.77
N THR A 175 -8.06 4.16 -0.35
CA THR A 175 -7.22 3.10 -0.91
C THR A 175 -7.79 1.70 -0.62
N GLU A 176 -8.28 1.48 0.59
CA GLU A 176 -8.94 0.23 0.98
C GLU A 176 -10.24 0.02 0.20
N GLU A 177 -11.03 1.07 0.03
CA GLU A 177 -12.28 1.02 -0.73
C GLU A 177 -12.04 0.76 -2.21
N VAL A 178 -11.05 1.41 -2.83
CA VAL A 178 -10.65 1.12 -4.22
C VAL A 178 -10.25 -0.34 -4.38
N LYS A 179 -9.51 -0.90 -3.41
CA LYS A 179 -9.11 -2.31 -3.43
C LYS A 179 -10.33 -3.23 -3.32
N ARG A 180 -11.30 -2.92 -2.45
CA ARG A 180 -12.56 -3.67 -2.29
C ARG A 180 -13.37 -3.66 -3.60
N LEU A 181 -13.62 -2.48 -4.15
CA LEU A 181 -14.37 -2.31 -5.39
C LEU A 181 -13.70 -2.99 -6.59
N THR A 182 -12.37 -2.97 -6.65
CA THR A 182 -11.63 -3.67 -7.71
C THR A 182 -11.83 -5.19 -7.63
N GLN A 183 -11.89 -5.75 -6.42
CA GLN A 183 -12.16 -7.17 -6.22
C GLN A 183 -13.60 -7.54 -6.56
N GLU A 184 -14.57 -6.70 -6.17
CA GLU A 184 -15.99 -6.90 -6.50
C GLU A 184 -16.22 -6.85 -8.00
N LEU A 185 -15.69 -5.84 -8.67
CA LEU A 185 -15.77 -5.72 -10.13
C LEU A 185 -15.13 -6.92 -10.84
N ALA A 186 -14.02 -7.45 -10.33
CA ALA A 186 -13.39 -8.64 -10.90
C ALA A 186 -14.26 -9.88 -10.74
N ARG A 187 -14.89 -10.07 -9.57
CA ARG A 187 -15.83 -11.17 -9.33
C ARG A 187 -17.06 -11.08 -10.22
N GLU A 188 -17.68 -9.90 -10.30
CA GLU A 188 -18.89 -9.67 -11.09
C GLU A 188 -18.62 -9.89 -12.59
N LYS A 189 -17.45 -9.50 -13.10
CA LYS A 189 -17.04 -9.82 -14.48
C LYS A 189 -16.95 -11.33 -14.75
N VAL A 190 -16.43 -12.10 -13.79
CA VAL A 190 -16.32 -13.56 -13.92
C VAL A 190 -17.70 -14.21 -13.86
N GLU A 191 -18.55 -13.79 -12.93
CA GLU A 191 -19.93 -14.29 -12.80
C GLU A 191 -20.74 -13.98 -14.06
N TYR A 192 -20.68 -12.74 -14.55
CA TYR A 192 -21.34 -12.34 -15.79
C TYR A 192 -20.86 -13.16 -17.00
N ALA A 193 -19.55 -13.37 -17.13
CA ALA A 193 -19.00 -14.20 -18.21
C ALA A 193 -19.50 -15.65 -18.15
N ARG A 194 -19.63 -16.21 -16.94
CA ARG A 194 -20.18 -17.55 -16.72
C ARG A 194 -21.67 -17.61 -17.09
N GLU A 195 -22.47 -16.65 -16.63
CA GLU A 195 -23.90 -16.60 -16.96
C GLU A 195 -24.13 -16.50 -18.47
N VAL A 196 -23.35 -15.66 -19.17
CA VAL A 196 -23.42 -15.54 -20.63
C VAL A 196 -23.06 -16.86 -21.31
N ALA A 197 -22.06 -17.59 -20.80
CA ALA A 197 -21.69 -18.91 -21.33
C ALA A 197 -22.80 -19.95 -21.10
N ASP A 198 -23.38 -19.99 -19.90
CA ASP A 198 -24.47 -20.90 -19.54
C ASP A 198 -25.72 -20.63 -20.38
N GLN A 199 -26.09 -19.36 -20.58
CA GLN A 199 -27.19 -18.95 -21.45
C GLN A 199 -26.94 -19.32 -22.92
N LYS A 200 -25.72 -19.14 -23.44
CA LYS A 200 -25.35 -19.57 -24.80
C LYS A 200 -25.48 -21.08 -24.97
N SER A 201 -25.06 -21.86 -23.97
CA SER A 201 -25.19 -23.32 -23.96
C SER A 201 -26.67 -23.74 -23.97
N ALA A 202 -27.50 -23.11 -23.14
CA ALA A 202 -28.94 -23.36 -23.10
C ALA A 202 -29.63 -23.04 -24.45
N ILE A 203 -29.26 -21.92 -25.09
CA ILE A 203 -29.77 -21.57 -26.43
C ILE A 203 -29.37 -22.63 -27.47
N ALA A 204 -28.15 -23.16 -27.41
CA ALA A 204 -27.69 -24.19 -28.33
C ALA A 204 -28.50 -25.49 -28.17
N LEU A 205 -28.69 -25.95 -26.92
CA LEU A 205 -29.51 -27.12 -26.61
C LEU A 205 -30.96 -26.96 -27.10
N LEU A 206 -31.58 -25.81 -26.82
CA LEU A 206 -32.95 -25.54 -27.26
C LEU A 206 -33.07 -25.50 -28.79
N LYS A 207 -32.06 -24.96 -29.50
CA LYS A 207 -32.02 -24.99 -30.97
C LYS A 207 -31.92 -26.42 -31.51
N GLU A 208 -31.11 -27.26 -30.89
CA GLU A 208 -30.97 -28.66 -31.30
C GLU A 208 -32.26 -29.45 -31.06
N GLN A 209 -32.87 -29.30 -29.89
CA GLN A 209 -34.18 -29.90 -29.58
C GLN A 209 -35.26 -29.45 -30.57
N LEU A 210 -35.30 -28.15 -30.90
CA LEU A 210 -36.24 -27.61 -31.89
C LEU A 210 -36.02 -28.25 -33.27
N LEU A 211 -34.76 -28.43 -33.69
CA LEU A 211 -34.41 -29.07 -34.95
C LEU A 211 -34.86 -30.55 -34.97
N GLN A 212 -34.59 -31.29 -33.90
CA GLN A 212 -35.00 -32.68 -33.75
C GLN A 212 -36.53 -32.84 -33.80
N VAL A 213 -37.27 -32.01 -33.06
CA VAL A 213 -38.74 -32.02 -33.07
C VAL A 213 -39.26 -31.68 -34.47
N LYS A 214 -38.71 -30.65 -35.15
CA LYS A 214 -39.10 -30.32 -36.52
C LYS A 214 -38.87 -31.48 -37.49
N SER A 215 -37.69 -32.11 -37.42
CA SER A 215 -37.34 -33.24 -38.27
C SER A 215 -38.28 -34.43 -38.05
N LYS A 216 -38.51 -34.81 -36.77
CA LYS A 216 -39.42 -35.90 -36.40
C LYS A 216 -40.85 -35.62 -36.88
N THR A 217 -41.39 -34.44 -36.59
CA THR A 217 -42.72 -34.03 -37.05
C THR A 217 -42.83 -34.07 -38.58
N GLN A 218 -41.79 -33.68 -39.31
CA GLN A 218 -41.79 -33.72 -40.78
C GLN A 218 -41.81 -35.16 -41.33
N ILE A 219 -41.10 -36.08 -40.68
CA ILE A 219 -41.13 -37.52 -40.97
C ILE A 219 -42.53 -38.07 -40.68
N ASP A 220 -43.10 -37.75 -39.51
CA ASP A 220 -44.43 -38.21 -39.09
C ASP A 220 -45.52 -37.73 -40.06
N ILE A 221 -45.46 -36.46 -40.48
CA ILE A 221 -46.37 -35.91 -41.51
C ILE A 221 -46.23 -36.66 -42.84
N ARG A 222 -45.00 -36.97 -43.29
CA ARG A 222 -44.78 -37.75 -44.52
C ARG A 222 -45.35 -39.15 -44.40
N TYR A 223 -45.11 -39.83 -43.29
CA TYR A 223 -45.64 -41.16 -43.02
C TYR A 223 -47.17 -41.16 -43.05
N ALA A 224 -47.81 -40.25 -42.30
CA ALA A 224 -49.26 -40.11 -42.27
C ALA A 224 -49.84 -39.82 -43.66
N ARG A 225 -49.19 -38.96 -44.46
CA ARG A 225 -49.61 -38.64 -45.82
C ARG A 225 -49.49 -39.84 -46.76
N ASN A 226 -48.39 -40.59 -46.68
CA ASN A 226 -48.20 -41.80 -47.47
C ASN A 226 -49.20 -42.90 -47.10
N GLU A 227 -49.47 -43.09 -45.81
CA GLU A 227 -50.48 -44.04 -45.33
C GLU A 227 -51.88 -43.67 -45.84
N ALA A 228 -52.27 -42.39 -45.70
CA ALA A 228 -53.53 -41.89 -46.23
C ALA A 228 -53.64 -42.13 -47.75
N LYS A 229 -52.60 -41.80 -48.51
CA LYS A 229 -52.56 -42.02 -49.97
C LYS A 229 -52.65 -43.51 -50.33
N ALA A 230 -51.94 -44.38 -49.60
CA ALA A 230 -51.99 -45.83 -49.81
C ALA A 230 -53.39 -46.38 -49.54
N LYS A 231 -54.03 -45.96 -48.43
CA LYS A 231 -55.44 -46.27 -48.13
C LYS A 231 -56.34 -45.83 -49.29
N THR A 232 -56.33 -44.56 -49.69
CA THR A 232 -57.16 -44.07 -50.79
C THR A 232 -56.94 -44.85 -52.09
N THR A 233 -55.68 -45.15 -52.44
CA THR A 233 -55.36 -45.91 -53.66
C THR A 233 -55.83 -47.36 -53.58
N SER A 234 -55.78 -47.98 -52.39
CA SER A 234 -56.31 -49.33 -52.15
C SER A 234 -57.82 -49.34 -52.27
N THR A 235 -58.51 -48.40 -51.62
CA THR A 235 -59.98 -48.28 -51.71
C THR A 235 -60.41 -48.02 -53.15
N SER A 236 -59.72 -47.13 -53.87
CA SER A 236 -60.00 -46.86 -55.28
C SER A 236 -59.82 -48.09 -56.16
N ARG A 237 -58.76 -48.89 -55.95
CA ARG A 237 -58.54 -50.16 -56.68
C ARG A 237 -59.65 -51.17 -56.41
N LEU A 238 -60.08 -51.29 -55.16
CA LEU A 238 -61.18 -52.17 -54.76
C LEU A 238 -62.49 -51.78 -55.47
N TYR A 239 -62.81 -50.48 -55.48
CA TYR A 239 -63.96 -49.96 -56.24
C TYR A 239 -63.82 -50.22 -57.75
N GLN A 240 -62.63 -50.05 -58.32
CA GLN A 240 -62.39 -50.32 -59.75
C GLN A 240 -62.61 -51.79 -60.10
N GLN A 241 -62.18 -52.72 -59.23
CA GLN A 241 -62.40 -54.16 -59.39
C GLN A 241 -63.89 -54.51 -59.35
N LEU A 242 -64.62 -53.98 -58.36
CA LEU A 242 -66.07 -54.17 -58.28
C LEU A 242 -66.79 -53.68 -59.55
N ILE A 243 -66.39 -52.54 -60.11
CA ILE A 243 -66.96 -51.99 -61.35
C ILE A 243 -66.59 -52.83 -62.60
N THR A 244 -65.44 -53.52 -62.59
CA THR A 244 -65.03 -54.39 -63.71
C THR A 244 -65.60 -55.79 -63.62
N GLU A 245 -65.93 -56.28 -62.42
CA GLU A 245 -66.64 -57.55 -62.21
C GLU A 245 -68.15 -57.43 -62.51
N GLU A 246 -68.71 -56.21 -62.51
CA GLU A 246 -70.11 -55.93 -62.89
C GLU A 246 -70.34 -55.68 -64.40
N LYS A 247 -69.32 -55.82 -65.26
CA LYS A 247 -69.42 -55.74 -66.73
C LYS A 247 -69.18 -57.08 -67.40
#